data_AF-A0A7J7IFM7-F1
#
_entry.id   AF-A0A7J7IFM7-F1
#
_cell.length_a   1.000
_cell.length_b   1.000
_cell.length_c   1.000
_cell.angle_alpha   90.00
_cell.angle_beta   90.00
_cell.angle_gamma   90.00
#
_symmetry.space_group_name_H-M   'P 1'
#
loop_
_entity.id
_entity.type
_entity.pdbx_description
1 polymer ?
#
loop_
_entity_poly.entity_id
_entity_poly.type
_entity_poly.pdbx_seq_one_letter_code
_entity_poly.pdbx_strand_id
1 'polypeptide(L)'
;MLKRAPAPSSAEEALSPDDVWEVISAHFREKGLVKQQLDSFNEFIGNACQTIVDETPDIVLRPQSQHVPGQPIPAEGTRTIISFGQLSAGKPTFTEADGTPTVLFPHEARLRNLSYSSPLYVEVTRIDIEVDPATKEEQRIPACPA
;
A
#
# COMPACT_ATOMS: atom_id res chain seq x y z
N MET A 1 -75.62 -10.50 17.85
CA MET A 1 -75.22 -10.17 16.46
C MET A 1 -74.03 -9.21 16.52
N LEU A 2 -72.80 -9.73 16.54
CA LEU A 2 -71.60 -8.90 16.49
C LEU A 2 -71.28 -8.58 15.03
N LYS A 3 -71.31 -7.28 14.65
CA LYS A 3 -70.78 -6.81 13.37
C LYS A 3 -69.26 -6.92 13.41
N ARG A 4 -68.71 -7.79 12.57
CA ARG A 4 -67.26 -7.93 12.36
C ARG A 4 -66.75 -6.65 11.70
N ALA A 5 -65.76 -5.99 12.31
CA ALA A 5 -65.10 -4.81 11.74
C ALA A 5 -64.36 -5.20 10.43
N PRO A 6 -64.29 -4.33 9.42
CA PRO A 6 -63.48 -4.58 8.24
C PRO A 6 -62.00 -4.62 8.65
N ALA A 7 -61.28 -5.65 8.19
CA ALA A 7 -59.84 -5.76 8.38
C ALA A 7 -59.14 -4.50 7.83
N PRO A 8 -58.04 -4.01 8.44
CA PRO A 8 -57.23 -3.01 7.79
C PRO A 8 -56.74 -3.63 6.49
N SER A 9 -57.18 -3.07 5.36
CA SER A 9 -56.51 -3.29 4.09
C SER A 9 -55.15 -2.62 4.23
N SER A 10 -54.18 -3.34 4.80
CA SER A 10 -52.79 -3.16 4.45
C SER A 10 -52.70 -3.54 2.98
N ALA A 11 -53.09 -2.59 2.12
CA ALA A 11 -52.68 -2.62 0.74
C ALA A 11 -51.16 -2.50 0.82
N GLU A 12 -50.48 -3.64 0.75
CA GLU A 12 -49.22 -3.68 0.04
C GLU A 12 -49.56 -3.12 -1.36
N GLU A 13 -49.45 -1.81 -1.52
CA GLU A 13 -49.37 -1.20 -2.85
C GLU A 13 -48.18 -1.87 -3.50
N ALA A 14 -48.47 -2.89 -4.32
CA ALA A 14 -47.47 -3.61 -5.06
C ALA A 14 -46.69 -2.57 -5.86
N LEU A 15 -45.40 -2.47 -5.58
CA LEU A 15 -44.50 -1.53 -6.24
C LEU A 15 -44.70 -1.60 -7.75
N SER A 16 -44.91 -0.45 -8.39
CA SER A 16 -44.98 -0.41 -9.85
C SER A 16 -43.64 -0.86 -10.43
N PRO A 17 -43.62 -1.55 -11.58
CA PRO A 17 -42.36 -1.79 -12.30
C PRO A 17 -41.57 -0.50 -12.56
N ASP A 18 -42.24 0.65 -12.66
CA ASP A 18 -41.60 1.95 -12.84
C ASP A 18 -40.87 2.42 -11.56
N ASP A 19 -41.46 2.20 -10.37
CA ASP A 19 -40.84 2.53 -9.07
C ASP A 19 -39.56 1.71 -8.84
N VAL A 20 -39.59 0.44 -9.26
CA VAL A 20 -38.42 -0.46 -9.19
C VAL A 20 -37.29 0.07 -10.09
N TRP A 21 -37.60 0.58 -11.27
CA TRP A 21 -36.58 1.16 -12.17
C TRP A 21 -36.09 2.54 -11.67
N GLU A 22 -36.91 3.29 -10.95
CA GLU A 22 -36.42 4.51 -10.31
C GLU A 22 -35.35 4.19 -9.24
N VAL A 23 -35.61 3.18 -8.40
CA VAL A 23 -34.66 2.73 -7.37
C VAL A 23 -33.37 2.18 -7.98
N ILE A 24 -33.47 1.36 -9.02
CA ILE A 24 -32.28 0.81 -9.70
C ILE A 24 -31.47 1.93 -10.36
N SER A 25 -32.13 2.92 -10.97
CA SER A 25 -31.46 4.09 -11.56
C SER A 25 -30.76 4.94 -10.50
N ALA A 26 -31.41 5.16 -9.35
CA ALA A 26 -30.81 5.85 -8.21
C ALA A 26 -29.57 5.10 -7.70
N HIS A 27 -29.63 3.77 -7.61
CA HIS A 27 -28.50 2.94 -7.21
C HIS A 27 -27.30 3.05 -8.17
N PHE A 28 -27.54 3.00 -9.49
CA PHE A 28 -26.47 3.16 -10.47
C PHE A 28 -25.92 4.58 -10.54
N ARG A 29 -26.70 5.61 -10.21
CA ARG A 29 -26.22 6.99 -10.12
C ARG A 29 -25.24 7.17 -8.96
N GLU A 30 -25.50 6.53 -7.82
CA GLU A 30 -24.65 6.62 -6.63
C GLU A 30 -23.43 5.69 -6.71
N LYS A 31 -23.64 4.43 -7.10
CA LYS A 31 -22.57 3.42 -7.13
C LYS A 31 -21.84 3.37 -8.45
N GLY A 32 -22.46 3.68 -9.58
CA GLY A 32 -21.86 3.48 -10.89
C GLY A 32 -21.68 1.99 -11.23
N LEU A 33 -21.33 1.71 -12.48
CA LEU A 33 -21.25 0.34 -13.00
C LEU A 33 -19.95 -0.38 -12.63
N VAL A 34 -18.83 0.35 -12.53
CA VAL A 34 -17.48 -0.22 -12.40
C VAL A 34 -16.86 0.10 -11.03
N LYS A 35 -17.69 0.26 -10.00
CA LYS A 35 -17.19 0.65 -8.66
C LYS A 35 -16.34 -0.43 -8.02
N GLN A 36 -16.71 -1.71 -8.17
CA GLN A 36 -15.96 -2.82 -7.55
C GLN A 36 -14.47 -2.80 -7.90
N GLN A 37 -14.11 -2.47 -9.14
CA GLN A 37 -12.71 -2.41 -9.55
C GLN A 37 -11.97 -1.25 -8.87
N LEU A 38 -12.64 -0.10 -8.74
CA LEU A 38 -12.08 1.07 -8.04
C LEU A 38 -11.98 0.81 -6.54
N ASP A 39 -13.00 0.20 -5.95
CA ASP A 39 -13.06 -0.09 -4.53
C ASP A 39 -11.98 -1.11 -4.14
N SER A 40 -11.82 -2.20 -4.90
CA SER A 40 -10.74 -3.16 -4.70
C SER A 40 -9.35 -2.54 -4.87
N PHE A 41 -9.18 -1.65 -5.85
CA PHE A 41 -7.92 -0.94 -6.04
C PHE A 41 -7.61 0.02 -4.88
N ASN A 42 -8.61 0.79 -4.43
CA ASN A 42 -8.46 1.72 -3.31
C ASN A 42 -8.16 0.97 -2.00
N GLU A 43 -8.84 -0.14 -1.75
CA GLU A 43 -8.57 -1.02 -0.61
C GLU A 43 -7.16 -1.59 -0.65
N PHE A 44 -6.70 -1.99 -1.86
CA PHE A 44 -5.36 -2.51 -2.05
C PHE A 44 -4.29 -1.47 -1.71
N ILE A 45 -4.40 -0.25 -2.27
CA ILE A 45 -3.43 0.82 -2.03
C ILE A 45 -3.50 1.35 -0.59
N GLY A 46 -4.68 1.38 0.02
CA GLY A 46 -4.88 1.93 1.37
C GLY A 46 -4.42 0.99 2.49
N ASN A 47 -4.76 -0.30 2.39
CA ASN A 47 -4.55 -1.25 3.49
C ASN A 47 -3.61 -2.38 3.10
N ALA A 48 -3.90 -3.10 2.00
CA ALA A 48 -3.20 -4.33 1.66
C ALA A 48 -1.70 -4.10 1.39
N CYS A 49 -1.33 -3.00 0.73
CA CYS A 49 0.07 -2.67 0.49
C CYS A 49 0.86 -2.47 1.80
N GLN A 50 0.28 -1.79 2.79
CA GLN A 50 0.95 -1.61 4.08
C GLN A 50 1.05 -2.94 4.83
N THR A 51 -0.02 -3.75 4.83
CA THR A 51 0.01 -5.09 5.44
C THR A 51 1.12 -5.96 4.85
N ILE A 52 1.33 -5.95 3.54
CA ILE A 52 2.41 -6.70 2.89
C ILE A 52 3.79 -6.23 3.36
N VAL A 53 3.98 -4.91 3.55
CA VAL A 53 5.24 -4.35 4.05
C VAL A 53 5.45 -4.76 5.51
N ASP A 54 4.42 -4.70 6.34
CA ASP A 54 4.49 -5.07 7.77
C ASP A 54 4.72 -6.57 7.98
N GLU A 55 4.22 -7.42 7.07
CA GLU A 55 4.45 -8.87 7.08
C GLU A 55 5.87 -9.25 6.59
N THR A 56 6.56 -8.34 5.90
CA THR A 56 7.89 -8.63 5.36
C THR A 56 8.92 -8.60 6.48
N PRO A 57 9.70 -9.69 6.68
CA PRO A 57 10.68 -9.74 7.76
C PRO A 57 11.84 -8.78 7.52
N ASP A 58 12.43 -8.31 8.61
CA ASP A 58 13.63 -7.47 8.58
C ASP A 58 14.78 -8.16 7.83
N ILE A 59 15.47 -7.39 6.99
CA ILE A 59 16.62 -7.89 6.25
C ILE A 59 17.84 -7.81 7.17
N VAL A 60 18.34 -8.99 7.56
CA VAL A 60 19.56 -9.11 8.38
C VAL A 60 20.76 -9.38 7.48
N LEU A 61 21.64 -8.39 7.35
CA LEU A 61 22.91 -8.52 6.65
C LEU A 61 24.00 -8.95 7.63
N ARG A 62 24.67 -10.05 7.29
CA ARG A 62 25.86 -10.54 7.98
C ARG A 62 27.02 -10.49 6.98
N PRO A 63 27.94 -9.50 7.08
CA PRO A 63 29.12 -9.48 6.26
C PRO A 63 29.93 -10.74 6.56
N GLN A 64 30.15 -11.55 5.54
CA GLN A 64 31.04 -12.70 5.66
C GLN A 64 32.47 -12.17 5.63
N SER A 65 33.29 -12.61 6.59
CA SER A 65 34.72 -12.33 6.63
C SER A 65 35.40 -13.00 5.44
N GLN A 66 35.54 -12.26 4.33
CA GLN A 66 36.30 -12.73 3.19
C GLN A 66 37.79 -12.64 3.58
N HIS A 67 38.41 -13.78 3.85
CA HIS A 67 39.83 -13.83 4.24
C HIS A 67 40.71 -13.39 3.07
N VAL A 68 41.16 -12.13 3.10
CA VAL A 68 42.19 -11.62 2.20
C VAL A 68 43.54 -11.84 2.88
N PRO A 69 44.44 -12.69 2.34
CA PRO A 69 45.73 -12.94 2.94
C PRO A 69 46.55 -11.65 2.98
N GLY A 70 46.93 -11.20 4.17
CA GLY A 70 47.77 -10.00 4.39
C GLY A 70 47.07 -8.80 5.04
N GLN A 71 45.75 -8.83 5.27
CA GLN A 71 45.05 -7.83 6.08
C GLN A 71 44.61 -8.40 7.44
N PRO A 72 44.60 -7.58 8.51
CA PRO A 72 44.00 -8.00 9.78
C PRO A 72 42.56 -8.45 9.54
N ILE A 73 42.17 -9.55 10.17
CA ILE A 73 40.82 -10.11 10.10
C ILE A 73 39.85 -8.99 10.49
N PRO A 74 38.96 -8.52 9.59
CA PRO A 74 37.95 -7.54 9.96
C PRO A 74 37.08 -8.15 11.05
N ALA A 75 36.77 -7.37 12.09
CA ALA A 75 35.99 -7.82 13.24
C ALA A 75 34.75 -8.61 12.78
N GLU A 76 34.66 -9.87 13.20
CA GLU A 76 33.51 -10.74 12.98
C GLU A 76 32.32 -10.22 13.78
N GLY A 77 31.63 -9.17 13.32
CA GLY A 77 30.60 -8.63 14.22
C GLY A 77 29.58 -7.65 13.70
N THR A 78 29.78 -6.94 12.59
CA THR A 78 28.79 -5.92 12.21
C THR A 78 27.56 -6.58 11.61
N ARG A 79 26.46 -6.69 12.36
CA ARG A 79 25.15 -7.10 11.84
C ARG A 79 24.36 -5.84 11.50
N THR A 80 23.95 -5.71 10.25
CA THR A 80 23.05 -4.62 9.84
C THR A 80 21.64 -5.17 9.72
N ILE A 81 20.70 -4.57 10.43
CA ILE A 81 19.27 -4.87 10.32
C ILE A 81 18.61 -3.72 9.57
N ILE A 82 17.87 -4.06 8.53
CA ILE A 82 17.07 -3.10 7.75
C ILE A 82 15.61 -3.43 7.98
N SER A 83 14.88 -2.46 8.52
CA SER A 83 13.43 -2.54 8.77
C SER A 83 12.68 -1.56 7.87
N PHE A 84 11.52 -1.99 7.40
CA PHE A 84 10.61 -1.17 6.60
C PHE A 84 9.55 -0.52 7.49
N GLY A 85 9.16 0.70 7.15
CA GLY A 85 8.19 1.51 7.89
C GLY A 85 6.98 1.90 7.03
N GLN A 86 6.53 3.14 7.18
CA GLN A 86 5.32 3.63 6.54
C GLN A 86 5.47 3.76 5.01
N LEU A 87 4.47 3.27 4.26
CA LEU A 87 4.31 3.45 2.83
C LEU A 87 3.59 4.78 2.51
N SER A 88 4.06 5.49 1.49
CA SER A 88 3.46 6.70 0.93
C SER A 88 3.39 6.63 -0.59
N ALA A 89 2.22 6.88 -1.17
CA ALA A 89 2.02 6.90 -2.60
C ALA A 89 2.03 8.33 -3.16
N GLY A 90 2.79 8.56 -4.23
CA GLY A 90 2.80 9.82 -4.97
C GLY A 90 1.62 9.97 -5.94
N LYS A 91 1.61 11.07 -6.69
CA LYS A 91 0.77 11.21 -7.88
C LYS A 91 1.49 10.58 -9.08
N PRO A 92 0.77 10.10 -10.10
CA PRO A 92 1.38 9.61 -11.34
C PRO A 92 2.27 10.68 -11.99
N THR A 93 3.56 10.38 -12.07
CA THR A 93 4.58 11.28 -12.62
C THR A 93 5.44 10.55 -13.63
N PHE A 94 5.87 11.27 -14.66
CA PHE A 94 6.82 10.78 -15.65
C PHE A 94 8.05 11.68 -15.66
N THR A 95 9.23 11.06 -15.67
CA THR A 95 10.50 11.78 -15.78
C THR A 95 10.86 11.90 -17.25
N GLU A 96 10.87 13.12 -17.77
CA GLU A 96 11.27 13.37 -19.16
C GLU A 96 12.79 13.25 -19.36
N ALA A 97 13.25 13.31 -20.62
CA ALA A 97 14.68 13.21 -20.95
C ALA A 97 15.54 14.32 -20.30
N ASP A 98 14.92 15.44 -19.95
CA ASP A 98 15.53 16.56 -19.23
C ASP A 98 15.67 16.32 -17.71
N GLY A 99 15.13 15.20 -17.21
CA GLY A 99 15.18 14.85 -15.78
C GLY A 99 14.13 15.54 -14.91
N THR A 100 13.34 16.45 -15.46
CA THR A 100 12.24 17.11 -14.75
C THR A 100 11.04 16.16 -14.60
N PRO A 101 10.50 15.96 -13.38
CA PRO A 101 9.30 15.16 -13.17
C PRO A 101 8.05 15.98 -13.49
N THR A 102 7.26 15.51 -14.46
CA THR A 102 5.99 16.12 -14.85
C THR A 102 4.83 15.22 -14.42
N VAL A 103 3.70 15.82 -14.02
CA VAL A 103 2.48 15.06 -13.72
C VAL A 103 1.92 14.46 -15.01
N LEU A 104 1.67 13.15 -15.00
CA LEU A 104 1.18 12.45 -16.18
C LEU A 104 -0.34 12.40 -16.15
N PHE A 105 -0.99 12.73 -17.27
CA PHE A 105 -2.43 12.54 -17.43
C PHE A 105 -2.77 11.25 -18.19
N PRO A 106 -3.91 10.58 -17.91
CA PRO A 106 -4.25 9.31 -18.56
C PRO A 106 -4.39 9.39 -20.08
N HIS A 107 -4.82 10.54 -20.63
CA HIS A 107 -4.90 10.73 -22.08
C HIS A 107 -3.51 10.82 -22.72
N GLU A 108 -2.61 11.59 -22.10
CA GLU A 108 -1.24 11.75 -22.57
C GLU A 108 -0.47 10.42 -22.52
N ALA A 109 -0.63 9.66 -21.43
CA ALA A 109 -0.03 8.33 -21.29
C ALA A 109 -0.41 7.42 -22.46
N ARG A 110 -1.68 7.43 -22.87
CA ARG A 110 -2.18 6.63 -23.99
C ARG A 110 -1.63 7.09 -25.34
N LEU A 111 -1.58 8.39 -25.59
CA LEU A 111 -1.06 8.93 -26.86
C LEU A 111 0.43 8.66 -27.06
N ARG A 112 1.21 8.73 -25.98
CA ARG A 112 2.66 8.52 -25.99
C ARG A 112 3.06 7.06 -25.73
N ASN A 113 2.09 6.14 -25.59
CA ASN A 113 2.30 4.75 -25.17
C ASN A 113 3.17 4.61 -23.90
N LEU A 114 2.93 5.48 -22.91
CA LEU A 114 3.59 5.48 -21.61
C LEU A 114 2.75 4.73 -20.57
N SER A 115 3.43 4.16 -19.57
CA SER A 115 2.78 3.55 -18.41
C SER A 115 2.26 4.62 -17.45
N TYR A 116 0.97 4.57 -17.11
CA TYR A 116 0.38 5.43 -16.08
C TYR A 116 0.69 4.88 -14.68
N SER A 117 1.94 5.00 -14.25
CA SER A 117 2.41 4.53 -12.94
C SER A 117 2.68 5.69 -11.98
N SER A 118 2.55 5.41 -10.69
CA SER A 118 2.87 6.35 -9.61
C SER A 118 4.08 5.86 -8.80
N PRO A 119 5.00 6.74 -8.39
CA PRO A 119 6.06 6.35 -7.46
C PRO A 119 5.49 6.05 -6.07
N LEU A 120 6.00 4.97 -5.47
CA LEU A 120 5.75 4.59 -4.08
C LEU A 120 7.02 4.79 -3.27
N TYR A 121 6.89 5.40 -2.10
CA TYR A 121 7.98 5.66 -1.17
C TYR A 121 7.75 4.87 0.12
N VAL A 122 8.81 4.26 0.64
CA VAL A 122 8.77 3.50 1.90
C VAL A 122 9.84 4.06 2.82
N GLU A 123 9.48 4.31 4.08
CA GLU A 123 10.44 4.67 5.11
C GLU A 123 11.30 3.45 5.46
N VAL A 124 12.62 3.64 5.54
CA VAL A 124 13.57 2.55 5.84
C VAL A 124 14.41 2.96 7.04
N THR A 125 14.41 2.12 8.07
CA THR A 125 15.26 2.28 9.24
C THR A 125 16.41 1.28 9.18
N ARG A 126 17.64 1.77 9.34
CA ARG A 126 18.85 0.96 9.39
C ARG A 126 19.41 0.95 10.81
N ILE A 127 19.69 -0.23 11.33
CA ILE A 127 20.29 -0.44 12.65
C ILE A 127 21.56 -1.27 12.48
N ASP A 128 22.71 -0.68 12.80
CA ASP A 128 23.99 -1.38 12.81
C ASP A 128 24.32 -1.82 14.24
N ILE A 129 24.53 -3.13 14.41
CA ILE A 129 24.91 -3.77 15.67
C ILE A 129 26.33 -4.29 15.50
N GLU A 130 27.26 -3.81 16.31
CA GLU A 130 28.56 -4.45 16.44
C GLU A 130 28.50 -5.51 17.54
N VAL A 131 28.91 -6.73 17.19
CA VAL A 131 29.03 -7.85 18.13
C VAL A 131 30.49 -7.97 18.52
N ASP A 132 30.81 -7.67 19.78
CA ASP A 132 32.15 -7.86 20.33
C ASP A 132 32.45 -9.36 20.53
N PRO A 133 33.59 -9.87 20.03
CA PRO A 133 33.89 -11.31 20.01
C PRO A 133 34.18 -11.91 21.41
N ALA A 134 34.43 -11.09 22.44
CA ALA A 134 34.82 -11.55 23.78
C ALA A 134 33.64 -11.67 24.77
N THR A 135 32.61 -10.83 24.66
CA THR A 135 31.53 -10.70 25.66
C THR A 135 30.15 -11.09 25.12
N LYS A 136 30.00 -11.24 23.78
CA LYS A 136 28.68 -11.37 23.12
C LYS A 136 27.69 -10.26 23.50
N GLU A 137 28.18 -9.08 23.89
CA GLU A 137 27.32 -7.92 24.11
C GLU A 137 27.02 -7.29 22.75
N GLU A 138 25.72 -7.09 22.48
CA GLU A 138 25.24 -6.43 21.26
C GLU A 138 25.16 -4.93 21.54
N GLN A 139 26.11 -4.15 21.02
CA GLN A 139 26.05 -2.70 21.13
C GLN A 139 25.46 -2.09 19.85
N ARG A 140 24.38 -1.32 20.02
CA ARG A 140 23.78 -0.53 18.95
C ARG A 140 24.68 0.67 18.68
N ILE A 141 25.17 0.80 17.45
CA ILE A 141 25.87 2.00 17.03
C ILE A 141 24.81 3.06 16.72
N PRO A 142 24.88 4.27 17.32
CA PRO A 142 24.03 5.36 16.90
C PRO A 142 24.37 5.73 15.44
N ALA A 143 23.35 5.84 14.60
CA ALA A 143 23.51 6.24 13.21
C ALA A 143 24.35 7.53 13.12
N CYS A 144 25.33 7.55 12.22
CA CYS A 144 26.14 8.73 11.95
C CYS A 144 25.21 9.90 11.59
N PRO A 145 25.28 11.07 12.25
CA PRO A 145 24.47 12.21 11.85
C PRO A 145 24.85 12.63 10.43
N ALA A 146 23.83 12.88 9.61
CA ALA A 146 23.96 13.32 8.22
C ALA A 146 24.65 14.68 8.09
#